data_AF-A0A6A4ZTX9-F1
#
_entry.id   AF-A0A6A4ZTX9-F1
#
_cell.length_a   1.000
_cell.length_b   1.000
_cell.length_c   1.000
_cell.angle_alpha   90.00
_cell.angle_beta   90.00
_cell.angle_gamma   90.00
#
_symmetry.space_group_name_H-M   'P 1'
#
loop_
_entity.id
_entity.type
_entity.pdbx_description
1 polymer ?
#
loop_
_entity_poly.entity_id
_entity_poly.type
_entity_poly.pdbx_seq_one_letter_code
_entity_poly.pdbx_strand_id
1 'polypeptide(L)'
;MLATRIDATVTTIACTKVTSFEDLLALTQGCTVVDSNVVTMSDGSDVRTRQPSLDPTDWFLTNADITRTRNGIARTDISPYTSNNSVLVFDATSDFFRAMYQDLLGTTANDALYFNAWTLGNVPYIPDTDPTKTVQAVWADLVARNVSLNALVFENAQ
;
A
#
# COMPACT_ATOMS: atom_id res chain seq x y z
N MET A 1 -24.96 -15.19 27.61
CA MET A 1 -24.37 -13.91 28.05
C MET A 1 -22.93 -14.20 28.42
N LEU A 2 -21.97 -13.93 27.54
CA LEU A 2 -20.56 -13.88 27.90
C LEU A 2 -19.89 -12.87 26.96
N ALA A 3 -19.54 -11.72 27.51
CA ALA A 3 -18.92 -10.61 26.82
C ALA A 3 -17.41 -10.87 26.75
N THR A 4 -16.86 -10.97 25.55
CA THR A 4 -15.41 -11.01 25.35
C THR A 4 -14.91 -9.56 25.29
N ARG A 5 -14.21 -9.11 26.34
CA ARG A 5 -13.46 -7.85 26.33
C ARG A 5 -12.28 -8.01 25.36
N ILE A 6 -12.15 -7.06 24.44
CA ILE A 6 -10.92 -6.85 23.67
C ILE A 6 -10.10 -5.86 24.49
N ASP A 7 -9.11 -6.34 25.23
CA ASP A 7 -8.09 -5.48 25.83
C ASP A 7 -7.07 -5.12 24.74
N ALA A 8 -7.20 -3.90 24.19
CA ALA A 8 -6.21 -3.32 23.30
C ALA A 8 -4.96 -2.99 24.11
N THR A 9 -3.86 -3.68 23.87
CA THR A 9 -2.55 -3.32 24.42
C THR A 9 -2.05 -2.10 23.64
N VAL A 10 -2.12 -0.92 24.27
CA VAL A 10 -1.53 0.31 23.75
C VAL A 10 0.00 0.16 23.81
N THR A 11 0.67 0.16 22.65
CA THR A 11 2.12 0.33 22.59
C THR A 11 2.46 1.81 22.71
N THR A 12 2.85 2.26 23.90
CA THR A 12 3.40 3.60 24.10
C THR A 12 4.82 3.66 23.52
N ILE A 13 5.04 4.53 22.54
CA ILE A 13 6.39 4.92 22.09
C ILE A 13 6.98 5.83 23.18
N ALA A 14 7.97 5.36 23.93
CA ALA A 14 8.69 6.20 24.87
C ALA A 14 9.71 7.06 24.11
N CYS A 15 9.55 8.38 24.15
CA CYS A 15 10.55 9.33 23.68
C CYS A 15 11.44 9.70 24.87
N THR A 16 12.61 9.06 24.99
CA THR A 16 13.56 9.34 26.07
C THR A 16 14.49 10.49 25.66
N LYS A 17 14.63 11.50 26.52
CA LYS A 17 15.50 12.66 26.29
C LYS A 17 16.96 12.27 26.59
N VAL A 18 17.84 12.34 25.59
CA VAL A 18 19.28 12.05 25.74
C VAL A 18 19.97 13.23 26.44
N THR A 19 20.65 12.97 27.56
CA THR A 19 21.33 14.03 28.35
C THR A 19 22.79 13.74 28.67
N SER A 20 23.27 12.52 28.38
CA SER A 20 24.67 12.11 28.52
C SER A 20 25.13 11.18 27.40
N PHE A 21 26.45 10.96 27.29
CA PHE A 21 27.02 10.03 26.30
C PHE A 21 26.69 8.56 26.61
N GLU A 22 26.42 8.24 27.88
CA GLU A 22 25.96 6.91 28.31
C GLU A 22 24.51 6.64 27.86
N ASP A 23 23.66 7.68 27.84
CA ASP A 23 22.28 7.60 27.30
C ASP A 23 22.27 7.30 25.78
N LEU A 24 23.30 7.74 25.05
CA LEU A 24 23.48 7.46 23.62
C LEU A 24 23.90 6.01 23.37
N LEU A 25 24.77 5.45 24.23
CA LEU A 25 25.19 4.05 24.17
C LEU A 25 24.03 3.09 24.45
N ALA A 26 23.10 3.46 25.35
CA ALA A 26 21.88 2.70 25.62
C ALA A 26 20.92 2.63 24.40
N LEU A 27 20.92 3.64 23.52
CA LEU A 27 20.15 3.63 22.26
C LEU A 27 20.82 2.80 21.16
N THR A 28 22.14 2.63 21.18
CA THR A 28 22.89 1.80 20.22
C THR A 28 22.83 0.31 20.52
N GLN A 29 22.54 -0.05 21.77
CA GLN A 29 22.13 -1.40 22.15
C GLN A 29 20.65 -1.53 21.83
N GLY A 30 20.34 -1.65 20.53
CA GLY A 30 18.97 -1.85 20.07
C GLY A 30 18.25 -2.89 20.93
N CYS A 31 16.96 -2.69 21.19
CA CYS A 31 16.17 -3.60 22.01
C CYS A 31 16.34 -5.04 21.52
N THR A 32 17.08 -5.85 22.27
CA THR A 32 17.06 -7.31 22.06
C THR A 32 15.76 -7.83 22.63
N VAL A 33 14.93 -8.45 21.79
CA VAL A 33 13.76 -9.20 22.25
C VAL A 33 14.27 -10.31 23.17
N VAL A 34 14.10 -10.14 24.47
CA VAL A 34 14.35 -11.20 25.45
C VAL A 34 13.15 -12.12 25.39
N ASP A 35 13.20 -13.08 24.47
CA ASP A 35 12.12 -14.04 24.31
C ASP A 35 12.30 -15.20 25.30
N SER A 36 12.05 -14.90 26.58
CA SER A 36 12.14 -15.89 27.67
C SER A 36 10.98 -16.90 27.65
N ASN A 37 9.98 -16.67 26.80
CA ASN A 37 8.89 -17.58 26.52
C ASN A 37 8.38 -17.31 25.09
N VAL A 38 9.12 -17.75 24.06
CA VAL A 38 8.55 -17.85 22.70
C VAL A 38 7.47 -18.93 22.77
N VAL A 39 6.29 -18.57 23.26
CA VAL A 39 5.13 -19.42 23.10
C VAL A 39 4.77 -19.25 21.64
N THR A 40 5.28 -20.15 20.80
CA THR A 40 4.69 -20.31 19.49
C THR A 40 3.19 -20.44 19.71
N MET A 41 2.39 -19.52 19.17
CA MET A 41 0.93 -19.66 19.17
C MET A 41 0.49 -20.86 18.31
N SER A 42 1.42 -21.50 17.61
CA SER A 42 1.21 -22.79 16.99
C SER A 42 1.38 -23.88 18.04
N ASP A 43 0.36 -24.72 18.16
CA ASP A 43 0.38 -25.96 18.92
C ASP A 43 1.20 -27.07 18.24
N GLY A 44 1.99 -26.72 17.21
CA GLY A 44 2.77 -27.66 16.39
C GLY A 44 1.90 -28.54 15.49
N SER A 45 0.58 -28.33 15.46
CA SER A 45 -0.30 -29.02 14.52
C SER A 45 -0.25 -28.35 13.17
N ASP A 46 -0.17 -29.16 12.12
CA ASP A 46 -0.29 -28.67 10.76
C ASP A 46 -1.70 -28.11 10.55
N VAL A 47 -1.78 -26.82 10.22
CA VAL A 47 -3.03 -26.25 9.71
C VAL A 47 -3.31 -26.93 8.39
N ARG A 48 -4.39 -27.72 8.32
CA ARG A 48 -4.83 -28.30 7.05
C ARG A 48 -4.93 -27.21 6.00
N THR A 49 -4.15 -27.35 4.94
CA THR A 49 -4.24 -26.48 3.76
C THR A 49 -5.67 -26.53 3.24
N ARG A 50 -6.39 -25.40 3.37
CA ARG A 50 -7.66 -25.22 2.70
C ARG A 50 -7.38 -24.50 1.39
N GLN A 51 -7.78 -25.13 0.29
CA GLN A 51 -7.86 -24.42 -0.99
C GLN A 51 -8.70 -23.16 -0.77
N PRO A 52 -8.19 -21.96 -1.10
CA PRO A 52 -9.00 -20.75 -1.07
C PRO A 52 -10.25 -20.94 -1.94
N SER A 53 -11.36 -20.29 -1.57
CA SER A 53 -12.54 -20.30 -2.44
C SER A 53 -12.14 -19.77 -3.81
N LEU A 54 -12.57 -20.43 -4.88
CA LEU A 54 -12.37 -19.94 -6.25
C LEU A 54 -13.58 -19.15 -6.74
N ASP A 55 -14.64 -19.04 -5.93
CA ASP A 55 -15.79 -18.22 -6.25
C ASP A 55 -15.45 -16.75 -6.03
N PRO A 56 -15.38 -15.91 -7.08
CA PRO A 56 -15.02 -14.50 -6.93
C PRO A 56 -15.98 -13.73 -6.01
N THR A 57 -17.23 -14.17 -5.87
CA THR A 57 -18.20 -13.52 -4.98
C THR A 57 -17.84 -13.65 -3.50
N ASP A 58 -17.05 -14.65 -3.12
CA ASP A 58 -16.54 -14.81 -1.75
C ASP A 58 -15.40 -13.83 -1.41
N TRP A 59 -14.77 -13.22 -2.42
CA TRP A 59 -13.64 -12.29 -2.24
C TRP A 59 -14.05 -10.82 -2.29
N PHE A 60 -15.25 -10.53 -2.79
CA PHE A 60 -15.72 -9.17 -3.02
C PHE A 60 -16.49 -8.63 -1.83
N LEU A 61 -16.01 -7.51 -1.28
CA LEU A 61 -16.61 -6.88 -0.11
C LEU A 61 -17.96 -6.24 -0.45
N THR A 62 -19.03 -6.72 0.16
CA THR A 62 -20.34 -6.06 0.13
C THR A 62 -20.43 -4.98 1.22
N ASN A 63 -21.41 -4.07 1.09
CA ASN A 63 -21.71 -3.11 2.17
C ASN A 63 -22.03 -3.79 3.51
N ALA A 64 -22.70 -4.95 3.46
CA ALA A 64 -23.04 -5.72 4.65
C ALA A 64 -21.78 -6.27 5.33
N ASP A 65 -20.81 -6.78 4.55
CA ASP A 65 -19.55 -7.29 5.07
C ASP A 65 -18.71 -6.17 5.67
N ILE A 66 -18.56 -5.05 4.96
CA ILE A 66 -17.85 -3.85 5.45
C ILE A 66 -18.45 -3.40 6.79
N THR A 67 -19.78 -3.30 6.88
CA THR A 67 -20.49 -2.89 8.09
C THR A 67 -20.30 -3.90 9.24
N ARG A 68 -20.33 -5.21 8.93
CA ARG A 68 -20.11 -6.28 9.91
C ARG A 68 -18.71 -6.24 10.50
N THR A 69 -17.68 -5.88 9.73
CA THR A 69 -16.30 -5.75 10.25
C THR A 69 -16.15 -4.69 11.35
N ARG A 70 -17.11 -3.75 11.44
CA ARG A 70 -17.13 -2.68 12.44
C ARG A 70 -18.34 -2.79 13.39
N ASN A 71 -18.70 -4.01 13.79
CA ASN A 71 -19.79 -4.28 14.74
C ASN A 71 -21.13 -3.64 14.33
N GLY A 72 -21.43 -3.58 13.03
CA GLY A 72 -22.69 -3.02 12.54
C GLY A 72 -22.66 -1.52 12.24
N ILE A 73 -21.54 -0.83 12.46
CA ILE A 73 -21.40 0.58 12.11
C ILE A 73 -21.00 0.71 10.63
N ALA A 74 -21.87 1.31 9.83
CA ALA A 74 -21.61 1.54 8.42
C ALA A 74 -20.34 2.40 8.21
N ARG A 75 -19.60 2.09 7.16
CA ARG A 75 -18.46 2.88 6.69
C ARG A 75 -18.79 3.48 5.33
N THR A 76 -18.74 4.80 5.25
CA THR A 76 -19.00 5.56 4.01
C THR A 76 -17.71 5.91 3.27
N ASP A 77 -16.56 5.61 3.87
CA ASP A 77 -15.21 5.87 3.35
C ASP A 77 -14.59 4.69 2.61
N ILE A 78 -15.28 3.54 2.56
CA ILE A 78 -14.87 2.34 1.83
C ILE A 78 -15.93 2.01 0.79
N SER A 79 -15.52 1.86 -0.47
CA SER A 79 -16.41 1.40 -1.53
C SER A 79 -16.58 -0.12 -1.48
N PRO A 80 -17.81 -0.65 -1.62
CA PRO A 80 -18.01 -2.07 -1.92
C PRO A 80 -17.52 -2.39 -3.34
N TYR A 81 -17.51 -3.68 -3.67
CA TYR A 81 -17.24 -4.11 -5.04
C TYR A 81 -18.24 -3.51 -6.04
N THR A 82 -17.80 -3.38 -7.28
CA THR A 82 -18.63 -2.94 -8.42
C THR A 82 -18.71 -4.06 -9.47
N SER A 83 -19.78 -4.07 -10.25
CA SER A 83 -19.96 -4.96 -11.40
C SER A 83 -19.82 -4.19 -12.71
N ASN A 84 -19.67 -4.89 -13.83
CA ASN A 84 -19.54 -4.33 -15.19
C ASN A 84 -18.28 -3.47 -15.40
N ASN A 85 -17.18 -3.80 -14.69
CA ASN A 85 -15.89 -3.18 -14.93
C ASN A 85 -15.23 -3.77 -16.17
N SER A 86 -14.56 -2.93 -16.96
CA SER A 86 -13.62 -3.37 -17.97
C SER A 86 -12.24 -3.46 -17.33
N VAL A 87 -11.65 -4.66 -17.29
CA VAL A 87 -10.33 -4.89 -16.71
C VAL A 87 -9.36 -5.30 -17.81
N LEU A 88 -8.27 -4.55 -17.95
CA LEU A 88 -7.16 -4.90 -18.81
C LEU A 88 -6.06 -5.55 -17.96
N VAL A 89 -5.70 -6.79 -18.29
CA VAL A 89 -4.65 -7.54 -17.61
C VAL A 89 -3.35 -7.40 -18.41
N PHE A 90 -2.27 -7.02 -17.74
CA PHE A 90 -0.94 -6.97 -18.31
C PHE A 90 -0.13 -8.18 -17.85
N ASP A 91 0.27 -9.02 -18.80
CA ASP A 91 1.16 -10.16 -18.57
C ASP A 91 2.65 -9.76 -18.68
N ALA A 92 2.94 -8.70 -19.42
CA ALA A 92 4.27 -8.11 -19.56
C ALA A 92 4.37 -6.71 -18.94
N THR A 93 5.48 -6.46 -18.26
CA THR A 93 5.80 -5.14 -17.68
C THR A 93 5.87 -4.04 -18.75
N SER A 94 6.31 -4.37 -19.97
CA SER A 94 6.36 -3.42 -21.09
C SER A 94 4.98 -2.88 -21.44
N ASP A 95 3.96 -3.73 -21.40
CA ASP A 95 2.61 -3.37 -21.81
C ASP A 95 1.94 -2.52 -20.74
N PHE A 96 2.22 -2.81 -19.47
CA PHE A 96 1.84 -1.96 -18.35
C PHE A 96 2.42 -0.53 -18.47
N PHE A 97 3.74 -0.39 -18.65
CA PHE A 97 4.34 0.95 -18.78
C PHE A 97 3.93 1.68 -20.06
N ARG A 98 3.70 0.96 -21.16
CA ARG A 98 3.19 1.53 -22.39
C ARG A 98 1.75 2.04 -22.22
N ALA A 99 0.89 1.26 -21.57
CA ALA A 99 -0.49 1.68 -21.28
C ALA A 99 -0.51 2.91 -20.37
N MET A 100 0.28 2.92 -19.29
CA MET A 100 0.47 4.10 -18.46
C MET A 100 0.88 5.32 -19.30
N TYR A 101 1.86 5.16 -20.19
CA TYR A 101 2.30 6.26 -21.04
C TYR A 101 1.18 6.79 -21.95
N GLN A 102 0.36 5.92 -22.53
CA GLN A 102 -0.80 6.34 -23.33
C GLN A 102 -1.82 7.12 -22.50
N ASP A 103 -2.10 6.69 -21.27
CA ASP A 103 -2.99 7.42 -20.36
C ASP A 103 -2.44 8.82 -20.05
N LEU A 104 -1.12 8.94 -19.82
CA LEU A 104 -0.45 10.23 -19.61
C LEU A 104 -0.47 11.12 -20.87
N LEU A 105 -0.45 10.54 -22.07
CA LEU A 105 -0.59 11.32 -23.29
C LEU A 105 -2.01 11.84 -23.48
N GLY A 106 -3.01 11.05 -23.07
CA GLY A 106 -4.42 11.39 -23.15
C GLY A 106 -4.87 12.55 -22.26
N THR A 107 -4.09 12.92 -21.23
CA THR A 107 -4.42 14.04 -20.35
C THR A 107 -4.38 15.39 -21.09
N THR A 108 -5.25 16.30 -20.67
CA THR A 108 -5.42 17.65 -21.17
C THR A 108 -5.26 18.69 -20.06
N ALA A 109 -5.25 19.97 -20.43
CA ALA A 109 -5.10 21.05 -19.46
C ALA A 109 -6.23 21.03 -18.42
N ASN A 110 -5.86 21.22 -17.15
CA ASN A 110 -6.74 21.16 -15.96
C ASN A 110 -7.18 19.75 -15.54
N ASP A 111 -6.71 18.68 -16.19
CA ASP A 111 -6.85 17.34 -15.62
C ASP A 111 -6.03 17.20 -14.34
N ALA A 112 -6.45 16.29 -13.47
CA ALA A 112 -5.74 15.94 -12.25
C ALA A 112 -5.21 14.51 -12.34
N LEU A 113 -3.92 14.36 -12.08
CA LEU A 113 -3.23 13.08 -12.00
C LEU A 113 -2.86 12.77 -10.55
N TYR A 114 -3.24 11.58 -10.10
CA TYR A 114 -2.89 11.05 -8.79
C TYR A 114 -2.02 9.81 -8.97
N PHE A 115 -0.94 9.74 -8.23
CA PHE A 115 0.03 8.66 -8.31
C PHE A 115 0.51 8.25 -6.93
N ASN A 116 0.69 6.95 -6.71
CA ASN A 116 1.32 6.43 -5.51
C ASN A 116 2.32 5.34 -5.87
N ALA A 117 3.46 5.31 -5.16
CA ALA A 117 4.47 4.28 -5.37
C ALA A 117 5.26 3.98 -4.10
N TRP A 118 5.72 2.74 -4.00
CA TRP A 118 6.68 2.34 -2.98
C TRP A 118 8.08 2.90 -3.23
N THR A 119 8.48 2.97 -4.50
CA THR A 119 9.76 3.55 -4.94
C THR A 119 9.56 4.17 -6.30
N LEU A 120 10.24 5.28 -6.55
CA LEU A 120 10.20 5.97 -7.83
C LEU A 120 11.61 6.09 -8.41
N GLY A 121 11.78 5.67 -9.66
CA GLY A 121 13.01 5.83 -10.42
C GLY A 121 12.74 6.56 -11.73
N ASN A 122 13.75 7.27 -12.24
CA ASN A 122 13.65 7.98 -13.53
C ASN A 122 13.87 7.02 -14.72
N VAL A 123 12.96 6.08 -14.91
CA VAL A 123 13.03 5.06 -15.97
C VAL A 123 12.20 5.45 -17.21
N PRO A 124 12.56 5.00 -18.42
CA PRO A 124 11.75 5.18 -19.62
C PRO A 124 10.47 4.35 -19.57
N TYR A 125 9.34 4.92 -19.99
CA TYR A 125 8.09 4.19 -20.15
C TYR A 125 8.09 3.25 -21.37
N ILE A 126 8.71 3.67 -22.46
CA ILE A 126 8.72 2.97 -23.75
C ILE A 126 10.14 2.87 -24.34
N PRO A 127 11.09 2.20 -23.63
CA PRO A 127 12.51 2.20 -24.00
C PRO A 127 12.83 1.62 -25.38
N ASP A 128 12.00 0.71 -25.87
CA ASP A 128 12.10 0.09 -27.20
C ASP A 128 11.73 1.06 -28.33
N THR A 129 10.88 2.04 -28.03
CA THR A 129 10.37 3.02 -29.01
C THR A 129 11.09 4.36 -28.87
N ASP A 130 11.16 4.90 -27.65
CA ASP A 130 11.82 6.16 -27.32
C ASP A 130 12.36 6.13 -25.88
N PRO A 131 13.68 5.94 -25.69
CA PRO A 131 14.29 5.88 -24.36
C PRO A 131 14.34 7.24 -23.65
N THR A 132 14.01 8.34 -24.33
CA THR A 132 13.99 9.68 -23.72
C THR A 132 12.70 9.96 -22.96
N LYS A 133 11.64 9.15 -23.16
CA LYS A 133 10.37 9.26 -22.45
C LYS A 133 10.45 8.68 -21.04
N THR A 134 11.31 9.27 -20.22
CA THR A 134 11.47 8.93 -18.81
C THR A 134 10.35 9.49 -17.96
N VAL A 135 10.18 8.94 -16.75
CA VAL A 135 9.25 9.49 -15.73
C VAL A 135 9.42 11.01 -15.61
N GLN A 136 10.65 11.49 -15.41
CA GLN A 136 10.91 12.92 -15.26
C GLN A 136 10.51 13.72 -16.51
N ALA A 137 10.88 13.25 -17.71
CA ALA A 137 10.60 13.97 -18.96
C ALA A 137 9.09 14.06 -19.22
N VAL A 138 8.37 12.94 -19.09
CA VAL A 138 6.93 12.89 -19.33
C VAL A 138 6.17 13.72 -18.29
N TRP A 139 6.60 13.68 -17.03
CA TRP A 139 5.97 14.47 -15.97
C TRP A 139 6.26 15.97 -16.11
N ALA A 140 7.46 16.35 -16.55
CA ALA A 140 7.74 17.74 -16.90
C ALA A 140 6.83 18.24 -18.03
N ASP A 141 6.61 17.43 -19.06
CA ASP A 141 5.68 17.74 -20.16
C ASP A 141 4.23 17.88 -19.67
N LEU A 142 3.80 17.08 -18.68
CA LEU A 142 2.48 17.19 -18.06
C LEU A 142 2.30 18.49 -17.29
N VAL A 143 3.29 18.88 -16.48
CA VAL A 143 3.27 20.16 -15.76
C VAL A 143 3.20 21.32 -16.74
N ALA A 144 4.01 21.28 -17.81
CA ALA A 144 3.99 22.30 -18.86
C ALA A 144 2.63 22.42 -19.56
N ARG A 145 1.85 21.33 -19.62
CA ARG A 145 0.47 21.29 -20.14
C ARG A 145 -0.60 21.74 -19.13
N ASN A 146 -0.21 22.23 -17.95
CA ASN A 146 -1.13 22.63 -16.88
C ASN A 146 -1.99 21.47 -16.36
N VAL A 147 -1.41 20.27 -16.25
CA VAL A 147 -2.02 19.13 -15.53
C VAL A 147 -1.64 19.23 -14.05
N SER A 148 -2.62 19.06 -13.15
CA SER A 148 -2.37 19.02 -11.70
C SER A 148 -1.79 17.66 -11.32
N LEU A 149 -0.54 17.64 -10.84
CA LEU A 149 0.15 16.41 -10.45
C LEU A 149 0.19 16.26 -8.93
N ASN A 150 -0.30 15.12 -8.42
CA ASN A 150 -0.32 14.80 -7.00
C ASN A 150 0.29 13.40 -6.79
N ALA A 151 1.37 13.32 -6.01
CA ALA A 151 2.10 12.06 -5.81
C ALA A 151 2.29 11.75 -4.32
N LEU A 152 2.06 10.49 -3.96
CA LEU A 152 2.39 9.91 -2.65
C LEU A 152 3.45 8.81 -2.84
N VAL A 153 4.71 9.16 -2.61
CA VAL A 153 5.84 8.22 -2.72
C VAL A 153 6.29 7.84 -1.32
N PHE A 154 6.43 6.55 -1.06
CA PHE A 154 6.95 6.08 0.21
C PHE A 154 8.44 6.44 0.33
N GLU A 155 8.80 7.04 1.47
CA GLU A 155 10.17 7.40 1.81
C GLU A 155 10.68 6.45 2.90
N ASN A 156 11.58 5.55 2.54
CA ASN A 156 12.44 4.90 3.51
C ASN A 156 13.55 5.89 3.85
N ALA A 157 13.46 6.54 5.01
CA ALA A 157 14.61 7.26 5.57
C ALA A 157 15.75 6.24 5.76
N GLN A 158 16.81 6.39 4.97
CA GLN A 158 18.08 5.67 5.18
C GLN A 158 19.05 6.54 5.96
#